data_AF-A0A2V1P3G1-F1
#
_entry.id   AF-A0A2V1P3G1-F1
#
_cell.length_a   1.000
_cell.length_b   1.000
_cell.length_c   1.000
_cell.angle_alpha   90.00
_cell.angle_beta   90.00
_cell.angle_gamma   90.00
#
_symmetry.space_group_name_H-M   'P 1'
#
loop_
_entity.id
_entity.type
_entity.pdbx_description
1 polymer ?
#
loop_
_entity_poly.entity_id
_entity_poly.type
_entity_poly.pdbx_seq_one_letter_code
_entity_poly.pdbx_strand_id
1 'polypeptide(L)'
;MGLRDSWNVEYQTFGAKEVLEITRLPQPLLRLWRQRGYLPEKEKGRWAKHDAYEIARVYLLSAFSKLGIAPSEASGIVGDLATDLLFFSILSGDGACEFLGPPSQVEALRRQFDESFEVARSVVQPKDERRYVVSVHGGAYKRVSDINDMIDAGASEYFSCIDLVAAGGGIAVRAQKPLVAFRFRAAHSDEPKVRRLSHGQR
;
A
#
# COMPACT_ATOMS: atom_id res chain seq x y z
N MET A 1 20.23 -13.81 13.99
CA MET A 1 20.71 -13.08 12.82
C MET A 1 19.48 -12.69 12.02
N GLY A 2 19.15 -11.41 11.98
CA GLY A 2 17.83 -10.96 11.52
C GLY A 2 17.71 -11.10 10.01
N LEU A 3 16.54 -11.49 9.53
CA LEU A 3 16.19 -11.58 8.11
C LEU A 3 16.57 -10.33 7.27
N ARG A 4 16.84 -9.18 7.91
CA ARG A 4 17.13 -7.88 7.30
C ARG A 4 18.61 -7.49 7.17
N ASP A 5 19.54 -8.26 7.71
CA ASP A 5 20.96 -7.82 7.73
C ASP A 5 21.61 -7.83 6.33
N SER A 6 21.02 -8.56 5.37
CA SER A 6 21.56 -8.75 4.02
C SER A 6 20.91 -7.89 2.92
N TRP A 7 19.77 -7.24 3.19
CA TRP A 7 19.05 -6.42 2.21
C TRP A 7 18.35 -5.21 2.82
N ASN A 8 18.22 -4.16 2.01
CA ASN A 8 17.47 -2.95 2.33
C ASN A 8 16.17 -2.89 1.52
N VAL A 9 15.20 -2.12 2.01
CA VAL A 9 13.94 -1.85 1.32
C VAL A 9 13.88 -0.39 0.91
N GLU A 10 13.45 -0.14 -0.32
CA GLU A 10 13.16 1.19 -0.82
C GLU A 10 11.73 1.26 -1.35
N TYR A 11 10.94 2.19 -0.80
CA TYR A 11 9.65 2.54 -1.40
C TYR A 11 9.88 3.32 -2.69
N GLN A 12 9.21 2.88 -3.75
CA GLN A 12 9.29 3.57 -5.03
C GLN A 12 8.54 4.89 -4.99
N THR A 13 9.02 5.85 -5.77
CA THR A 13 8.42 7.17 -5.88
C THR A 13 7.67 7.37 -7.19
N PHE A 14 6.56 8.07 -7.11
CA PHE A 14 5.61 8.31 -8.17
C PHE A 14 5.48 9.82 -8.42
N GLY A 15 5.54 10.22 -9.69
CA GLY A 15 5.31 11.57 -10.13
C GLY A 15 3.81 11.92 -10.18
N ALA A 16 3.52 13.18 -10.47
CA ALA A 16 2.16 13.71 -10.46
C ALA A 16 1.17 12.97 -11.40
N LYS A 17 1.65 12.56 -12.58
CA LYS A 17 0.86 11.81 -13.57
C LYS A 17 0.53 10.40 -13.07
N GLU A 18 1.52 9.70 -12.53
CA GLU A 18 1.35 8.35 -11.98
C GLU A 18 0.41 8.35 -10.78
N VAL A 19 0.51 9.35 -9.89
CA VAL A 19 -0.42 9.53 -8.77
C VAL A 19 -1.86 9.65 -9.25
N LEU A 20 -2.10 10.44 -10.31
CA LEU A 20 -3.42 10.58 -10.92
C LEU A 20 -3.92 9.26 -11.51
N GLU A 21 -3.05 8.51 -12.20
CA GLU A 21 -3.41 7.22 -12.80
C GLU A 21 -3.79 6.19 -11.74
N ILE A 22 -3.03 6.11 -10.65
CA ILE A 22 -3.24 5.16 -9.55
C ILE A 22 -4.50 5.52 -8.74
N THR A 23 -4.56 6.76 -8.25
CA THR A 23 -5.56 7.21 -7.27
C THR A 23 -6.83 7.77 -7.92
N ARG A 24 -6.76 8.11 -9.21
CA ARG A 24 -7.80 8.87 -9.94
C ARG A 24 -8.08 10.24 -9.33
N LEU A 25 -7.15 10.77 -8.53
CA LEU A 25 -7.29 12.07 -7.89
C LEU A 25 -6.54 13.16 -8.69
N PRO A 26 -7.21 14.22 -9.15
CA PRO A 26 -6.56 15.36 -9.80
C PRO A 26 -5.57 16.07 -8.88
N GLN A 27 -4.44 16.51 -9.45
CA GLN A 27 -3.40 17.26 -8.73
C GLN A 27 -3.91 18.51 -8.00
N PRO A 28 -4.84 19.32 -8.55
CA PRO A 28 -5.39 20.46 -7.82
C PRO A 28 -6.09 20.06 -6.51
N LEU A 29 -6.82 18.95 -6.52
CA LEU A 29 -7.53 18.44 -5.34
C LEU A 29 -6.55 17.88 -4.30
N LEU A 30 -5.51 17.18 -4.76
CA LEU A 30 -4.42 16.71 -3.89
C LEU A 30 -3.72 17.87 -3.16
N ARG A 31 -3.42 18.96 -3.88
CA ARG A 31 -2.84 20.18 -3.29
C ARG A 31 -3.78 20.83 -2.27
N LEU A 32 -5.07 20.93 -2.61
CA LEU A 32 -6.09 21.47 -1.71
C LEU A 32 -6.17 20.65 -0.42
N TRP A 33 -6.18 19.32 -0.50
CA TRP A 33 -6.23 18.46 0.68
C TRP A 33 -4.99 18.60 1.57
N ARG A 34 -3.81 18.76 0.97
CA ARG A 34 -2.59 19.06 1.74
C ARG A 34 -2.65 20.44 2.40
N GLN A 35 -3.09 21.47 1.68
CA GLN A 35 -3.27 22.83 2.24
C GLN A 35 -4.27 22.85 3.41
N ARG A 36 -5.26 21.98 3.40
CA ARG A 36 -6.25 21.81 4.47
C ARG A 36 -5.78 20.90 5.60
N GLY A 37 -4.57 20.34 5.53
CA GLY A 37 -3.98 19.48 6.56
C GLY A 37 -4.47 18.03 6.55
N TYR A 38 -5.23 17.60 5.54
CA TYR A 38 -5.73 16.22 5.46
C TYR A 38 -4.67 15.22 4.99
N LEU A 39 -3.60 15.75 4.39
CA LEU A 39 -2.39 15.01 4.02
C LEU A 39 -1.18 15.73 4.61
N PRO A 40 -0.11 15.01 4.99
CA PRO A 40 1.09 15.64 5.52
C PRO A 40 1.72 16.61 4.54
N GLU A 41 2.36 17.64 5.08
CA GLU A 41 3.21 18.53 4.30
C GLU A 41 4.41 17.77 3.73
N LYS A 42 4.89 18.24 2.56
CA LYS A 42 6.12 17.71 1.98
C LYS A 42 7.31 18.55 2.40
N GLU A 43 8.41 17.87 2.67
CA GLU A 43 9.71 18.51 2.84
C GLU A 43 10.07 19.34 1.60
N LYS A 44 10.76 20.47 1.83
CA LYS A 44 11.27 21.33 0.76
C LYS A 44 12.10 20.50 -0.23
N GLY A 45 11.78 20.59 -1.52
CA GLY A 45 12.44 19.83 -2.59
C GLY A 45 11.80 18.48 -2.96
N ARG A 46 10.87 17.93 -2.15
CA ARG A 46 10.17 16.65 -2.45
C ARG A 46 8.79 16.82 -3.08
N TRP A 47 8.39 18.05 -3.39
CA TRP A 47 7.04 18.40 -3.84
C TRP A 47 6.48 17.56 -5.00
N ALA A 48 7.35 17.06 -5.89
CA ALA A 48 6.96 16.36 -7.10
C ALA A 48 6.86 14.82 -6.98
N LYS A 49 7.38 14.21 -5.91
CA LYS A 49 7.53 12.74 -5.80
C LYS A 49 6.78 12.19 -4.58
N HIS A 50 5.90 11.22 -4.78
CA HIS A 50 5.08 10.59 -3.75
C HIS A 50 5.53 9.14 -3.57
N ASP A 51 5.78 8.69 -2.35
CA ASP A 51 6.11 7.27 -2.13
C ASP A 51 4.84 6.39 -2.12
N ALA A 52 5.03 5.07 -2.17
CA ALA A 52 3.93 4.11 -2.19
C ALA A 52 2.99 4.23 -0.97
N TYR A 53 3.52 4.60 0.21
CA TYR A 53 2.72 4.80 1.41
C TYR A 53 1.83 6.05 1.28
N GLU A 54 2.36 7.15 0.75
CA GLU A 54 1.60 8.35 0.42
C GLU A 54 0.51 8.06 -0.62
N ILE A 55 0.81 7.26 -1.64
CA ILE A 55 -0.18 6.80 -2.63
C ILE A 55 -1.33 6.04 -1.96
N ALA A 56 -1.04 5.11 -1.04
CA ALA A 56 -2.07 4.38 -0.30
C ALA A 56 -2.96 5.32 0.52
N ARG A 57 -2.38 6.32 1.21
CA ARG A 57 -3.14 7.34 1.94
C ARG A 57 -4.05 8.17 1.04
N VAL A 58 -3.52 8.66 -0.07
CA VAL A 58 -4.29 9.45 -1.05
C VAL A 58 -5.43 8.63 -1.63
N TYR A 59 -5.17 7.36 -1.96
CA TYR A 59 -6.18 6.44 -2.46
C TYR A 59 -7.31 6.26 -1.45
N LEU A 60 -6.97 5.95 -0.18
CA LEU A 60 -7.96 5.75 0.88
C LEU A 60 -8.79 7.00 1.13
N LEU A 61 -8.16 8.17 1.18
CA LEU A 61 -8.86 9.43 1.38
C LEU A 61 -9.84 9.72 0.22
N SER A 62 -9.43 9.39 -1.02
CA SER A 62 -10.34 9.44 -2.17
C SER A 62 -11.45 8.40 -2.12
N ALA A 63 -11.18 7.19 -1.62
CA ALA A 63 -12.19 6.15 -1.50
C ALA A 63 -13.25 6.54 -0.46
N PHE A 64 -12.84 7.02 0.71
CA PHE A 64 -13.76 7.55 1.72
C PHE A 64 -14.58 8.73 1.20
N SER A 65 -13.97 9.66 0.47
CA SER A 65 -14.69 10.78 -0.15
C SER A 65 -15.80 10.33 -1.11
N LYS A 66 -15.55 9.26 -1.89
CA LYS A 66 -16.55 8.67 -2.80
C LYS A 66 -17.68 7.96 -2.06
N LEU A 67 -17.43 7.52 -0.84
CA LEU A 67 -18.42 6.94 0.06
C LEU A 67 -19.17 8.02 0.88
N GLY A 68 -18.98 9.30 0.56
CA GLY A 68 -19.68 10.42 1.20
C GLY A 68 -19.03 10.92 2.50
N ILE A 69 -17.84 10.42 2.85
CA ILE A 69 -17.15 10.79 4.08
C ILE A 69 -16.21 11.97 3.82
N ALA A 70 -16.31 13.01 4.65
CA ALA A 70 -15.50 14.20 4.49
C ALA A 70 -14.00 13.87 4.68
N PRO A 71 -13.09 14.43 3.86
CA PRO A 71 -11.65 14.23 4.04
C PRO A 71 -11.13 14.63 5.43
N SER A 72 -11.75 15.62 6.08
CA SER A 72 -11.43 16.04 7.45
C SER A 72 -11.64 14.90 8.45
N GLU A 73 -12.71 14.14 8.31
CA GLU A 73 -13.05 13.00 9.18
C GLU A 73 -12.16 11.79 8.89
N ALA A 74 -11.95 11.48 7.61
CA ALA A 74 -11.14 10.34 7.20
C ALA A 74 -9.63 10.54 7.44
N SER A 75 -9.14 11.79 7.47
CA SER A 75 -7.69 12.08 7.58
C SER A 75 -7.01 11.41 8.78
N GLY A 76 -7.71 11.26 9.91
CA GLY A 76 -7.18 10.64 11.12
C GLY A 76 -6.99 9.13 11.03
N ILE A 77 -7.78 8.44 10.20
CA ILE A 77 -7.74 6.96 10.07
C ILE A 77 -6.94 6.50 8.86
N VAL A 78 -6.82 7.31 7.80
CA VAL A 78 -6.15 6.87 6.56
C VAL A 78 -4.65 6.63 6.75
N GLY A 79 -4.02 7.29 7.73
CA GLY A 79 -2.62 7.01 8.07
C GLY A 79 -2.43 5.58 8.58
N ASP A 80 -3.36 5.12 9.42
CA ASP A 80 -3.36 3.79 10.00
C ASP A 80 -3.71 2.71 8.98
N LEU A 81 -4.65 3.01 8.09
CA LEU A 81 -5.10 2.09 7.05
C LEU A 81 -4.13 1.99 5.87
N ALA A 82 -3.23 2.96 5.69
CA ALA A 82 -2.33 2.98 4.54
C ALA A 82 -1.28 1.87 4.60
N THR A 83 -0.79 1.47 5.78
CA THR A 83 0.07 0.30 5.94
C THR A 83 -0.69 -0.99 5.61
N ASP A 84 -1.94 -1.10 6.06
CA ASP A 84 -2.80 -2.27 5.82
C ASP A 84 -3.07 -2.41 4.31
N LEU A 85 -3.43 -1.31 3.65
CA LEU A 85 -3.63 -1.27 2.20
C LEU A 85 -2.35 -1.58 1.43
N LEU A 86 -1.21 -1.00 1.82
CA LEU A 86 0.07 -1.22 1.15
C LEU A 86 0.54 -2.68 1.30
N PHE A 87 0.26 -3.32 2.44
CA PHE A 87 0.52 -4.74 2.65
C PHE A 87 -0.22 -5.57 1.60
N PHE A 88 -1.52 -5.34 1.41
CA PHE A 88 -2.26 -6.01 0.35
C PHE A 88 -1.78 -5.61 -1.05
N SER A 89 -1.41 -4.35 -1.29
CA SER A 89 -0.90 -3.90 -2.59
C SER A 89 0.36 -4.67 -3.02
N ILE A 90 1.30 -4.91 -2.11
CA ILE A 90 2.55 -5.59 -2.47
C ILE A 90 2.39 -7.10 -2.70
N LEU A 91 1.28 -7.69 -2.22
CA LEU A 91 0.92 -9.10 -2.41
C LEU A 91 0.05 -9.33 -3.66
N SER A 92 -0.73 -8.32 -4.07
CA SER A 92 -1.84 -8.48 -5.02
C SER A 92 -1.44 -8.44 -6.50
N GLY A 93 -0.17 -8.27 -6.86
CA GLY A 93 0.22 -8.02 -8.24
C GLY A 93 1.59 -8.57 -8.64
N ASP A 94 1.61 -9.20 -9.82
CA ASP A 94 2.87 -9.46 -10.52
C ASP A 94 3.55 -8.12 -10.81
N GLY A 95 4.80 -7.95 -10.38
CA GLY A 95 5.51 -6.68 -10.49
C GLY A 95 5.27 -5.65 -9.39
N ALA A 96 4.47 -5.94 -8.36
CA ALA A 96 4.29 -5.03 -7.23
C ALA A 96 5.58 -4.83 -6.40
N CYS A 97 6.44 -5.86 -6.36
CA CYS A 97 7.77 -5.78 -5.78
C CYS A 97 8.87 -6.06 -6.80
N GLU A 98 10.04 -5.52 -6.53
CA GLU A 98 11.26 -5.74 -7.28
C GLU A 98 12.37 -6.27 -6.37
N PHE A 99 13.11 -7.27 -6.83
CA PHE A 99 14.24 -7.87 -6.11
C PHE A 99 15.52 -7.66 -6.92
N LEU A 100 16.54 -7.08 -6.29
CA LEU A 100 17.81 -6.68 -6.91
C LEU A 100 18.99 -7.20 -6.10
N GLY A 101 19.87 -7.98 -6.72
CA GLY A 101 21.04 -8.53 -6.04
C GLY A 101 21.63 -9.75 -6.75
N PRO A 102 22.52 -10.49 -6.06
CA PRO A 102 23.04 -11.77 -6.54
C PRO A 102 21.91 -12.78 -6.82
N PRO A 103 21.98 -13.57 -7.91
CA PRO A 103 20.91 -14.49 -8.32
C PRO A 103 20.39 -15.40 -7.22
N SER A 104 21.30 -16.04 -6.48
CA SER A 104 20.94 -16.99 -5.40
C SER A 104 20.15 -16.31 -4.27
N GLN A 105 20.53 -15.08 -3.91
CA GLN A 105 19.87 -14.31 -2.85
C GLN A 105 18.50 -13.80 -3.30
N VAL A 106 18.43 -13.30 -4.53
CA VAL A 106 17.16 -12.86 -5.15
C VAL A 106 16.18 -14.02 -5.23
N GLU A 107 16.62 -15.21 -5.65
CA GLU A 107 15.77 -16.39 -5.73
C GLU A 107 15.29 -16.86 -4.36
N ALA A 108 16.18 -16.89 -3.36
CA ALA A 108 15.83 -17.31 -2.01
C ALA A 108 14.78 -16.37 -1.38
N LEU A 109 14.99 -15.05 -1.45
CA LEU A 109 14.06 -14.07 -0.87
C LEU A 109 12.74 -14.02 -1.64
N ARG A 110 12.76 -14.11 -2.97
CA ARG A 110 11.53 -14.19 -3.76
C ARG A 110 10.72 -15.41 -3.36
N ARG A 111 11.37 -16.58 -3.25
CA ARG A 111 10.70 -17.80 -2.81
C ARG A 111 10.09 -17.64 -1.42
N GLN A 112 10.83 -17.04 -0.48
CA GLN A 112 10.31 -16.77 0.86
C GLN A 112 9.11 -15.81 0.84
N PHE A 113 9.15 -14.78 -0.02
CA PHE A 113 8.05 -13.84 -0.22
C PHE A 113 6.81 -14.52 -0.82
N ASP A 114 7.01 -15.43 -1.78
CA ASP A 114 5.94 -16.17 -2.44
C ASP A 114 5.31 -17.23 -1.51
N GLU A 115 6.11 -17.84 -0.62
CA GLU A 115 5.67 -18.90 0.31
C GLU A 115 5.08 -18.36 1.63
N SER A 116 5.36 -17.11 2.00
CA SER A 116 4.98 -16.56 3.31
C SER A 116 4.79 -15.04 3.30
N PHE A 117 3.82 -14.56 4.10
CA PHE A 117 3.60 -13.14 4.34
C PHE A 117 4.62 -12.48 5.28
N GLU A 118 5.51 -13.24 5.92
CA GLU A 118 6.48 -12.71 6.91
C GLU A 118 7.39 -11.62 6.32
N VAL A 119 7.83 -11.77 5.06
CA VAL A 119 8.65 -10.75 4.41
C VAL A 119 7.84 -9.46 4.23
N ALA A 120 6.62 -9.56 3.70
CA ALA A 120 5.71 -8.42 3.52
C ALA A 120 5.37 -7.73 4.85
N ARG A 121 5.08 -8.49 5.91
CA ARG A 121 4.84 -7.99 7.28
C ARG A 121 6.04 -7.25 7.81
N SER A 122 7.25 -7.81 7.66
CA SER A 122 8.46 -7.16 8.15
C SER A 122 8.61 -5.78 7.52
N VAL A 123 8.33 -5.67 6.22
CA VAL A 123 8.49 -4.46 5.38
C VAL A 123 7.45 -3.40 5.70
N VAL A 124 6.17 -3.73 5.55
CA VAL A 124 5.09 -2.73 5.60
C VAL A 124 4.56 -2.52 7.01
N GLN A 125 4.69 -3.53 7.88
CA GLN A 125 4.21 -3.51 9.27
C GLN A 125 2.72 -3.12 9.34
N PRO A 126 1.82 -3.91 8.71
CA PRO A 126 0.39 -3.65 8.79
C PRO A 126 -0.06 -3.64 10.26
N LYS A 127 -0.98 -2.75 10.61
CA LYS A 127 -1.57 -2.67 11.95
C LYS A 127 -2.58 -3.80 12.15
N ASP A 128 -3.31 -4.15 11.09
CA ASP A 128 -4.32 -5.19 11.09
C ASP A 128 -4.53 -5.69 9.64
N GLU A 129 -4.50 -7.01 9.48
CA GLU A 129 -4.53 -7.71 8.18
C GLU A 129 -5.95 -8.16 7.78
N ARG A 130 -6.98 -7.57 8.37
CA ARG A 130 -8.37 -7.80 7.96
C ARG A 130 -8.67 -7.14 6.63
N ARG A 131 -9.42 -7.85 5.79
CA ARG A 131 -9.71 -7.48 4.40
C ARG A 131 -10.56 -6.22 4.27
N TYR A 132 -11.55 -6.04 5.13
CA TYR A 132 -12.56 -5.00 4.95
C TYR A 132 -12.45 -3.91 6.02
N VAL A 133 -12.64 -2.66 5.60
CA VAL A 133 -12.88 -1.52 6.48
C VAL A 133 -14.32 -1.10 6.31
N VAL A 134 -15.08 -1.14 7.41
CA VAL A 134 -16.52 -0.88 7.40
C VAL A 134 -16.90 0.25 8.35
N SER A 135 -17.93 1.01 7.99
CA SER A 135 -18.63 1.94 8.88
C SER A 135 -20.14 1.74 8.75
N VAL A 136 -20.80 1.65 9.90
CA VAL A 136 -22.25 1.48 10.03
C VAL A 136 -22.83 2.82 10.48
N HIS A 137 -23.82 3.34 9.75
CA HIS A 137 -24.47 4.63 10.04
C HIS A 137 -23.51 5.82 10.28
N GLY A 138 -22.38 5.86 9.55
CA GLY A 138 -21.37 6.92 9.74
C GLY A 138 -20.63 6.84 11.08
N GLY A 139 -20.77 5.73 11.82
CA GLY A 139 -20.04 5.48 13.05
C GLY A 139 -18.55 5.21 12.82
N ALA A 140 -17.83 4.95 13.92
CA ALA A 140 -16.41 4.65 13.88
C ALA A 140 -16.11 3.44 12.98
N TYR A 141 -15.00 3.53 12.24
CA TYR A 141 -14.58 2.47 11.34
C TYR A 141 -14.07 1.27 12.11
N LYS A 142 -14.43 0.10 11.60
CA LYS A 142 -13.97 -1.19 12.11
C LYS A 142 -13.33 -1.97 10.98
N ARG A 143 -12.35 -2.78 11.33
CA ARG A 143 -11.73 -3.75 10.44
C ARG A 143 -12.38 -5.10 10.66
N VAL A 144 -12.84 -5.74 9.61
CA VAL A 144 -13.53 -7.05 9.65
C VAL A 144 -12.95 -8.00 8.61
N SER A 145 -12.89 -9.29 8.94
CA SER A 145 -12.37 -10.32 8.04
C SER A 145 -13.41 -10.74 7.01
N ASP A 146 -14.66 -10.91 7.46
CA ASP A 146 -15.81 -11.23 6.63
C ASP A 146 -16.84 -10.09 6.71
N ILE A 147 -17.42 -9.74 5.57
CA ILE A 147 -18.49 -8.76 5.48
C ILE A 147 -19.81 -9.34 6.04
N ASN A 148 -19.97 -10.67 6.04
CA ASN A 148 -21.13 -11.35 6.62
C ASN A 148 -21.25 -11.12 8.12
N ASP A 149 -20.12 -10.93 8.83
CA ASP A 149 -20.11 -10.57 10.25
C ASP A 149 -20.93 -9.29 10.53
N MET A 150 -21.01 -8.38 9.55
CA MET A 150 -21.80 -7.15 9.66
C MET A 150 -23.29 -7.39 9.45
N ILE A 151 -23.63 -8.30 8.54
CA ILE A 151 -25.01 -8.69 8.24
C ILE A 151 -25.59 -9.42 9.46
N ASP A 152 -24.84 -10.37 10.02
CA ASP A 152 -25.25 -11.19 11.15
C ASP A 152 -25.35 -10.39 12.46
N ALA A 153 -24.52 -9.36 12.61
CA ALA A 153 -24.57 -8.44 13.77
C ALA A 153 -25.77 -7.48 13.74
N GLY A 154 -26.67 -7.59 12.75
CA GLY A 154 -27.82 -6.71 12.61
C GLY A 154 -27.42 -5.26 12.32
N ALA A 155 -26.28 -5.03 11.65
CA ALA A 155 -25.91 -3.71 11.17
C ALA A 155 -27.02 -3.23 10.22
N SER A 156 -27.88 -2.38 10.75
CA SER A 156 -29.18 -2.03 10.19
C SER A 156 -29.04 -1.40 8.81
N GLU A 157 -29.71 -1.99 7.82
CA GLU A 157 -30.10 -1.45 6.51
C GLU A 157 -28.99 -0.96 5.55
N TYR A 158 -27.91 -0.32 5.99
CA TYR A 158 -26.82 0.16 5.14
C TYR A 158 -25.49 0.37 5.90
N PHE A 159 -24.38 0.03 5.25
CA PHE A 159 -23.02 0.31 5.72
C PHE A 159 -22.11 0.66 4.53
N SER A 160 -21.05 1.42 4.80
CA SER A 160 -19.97 1.67 3.83
C SER A 160 -18.85 0.67 4.03
N CYS A 161 -18.25 0.20 2.93
CA CYS A 161 -17.19 -0.80 2.96
C CYS A 161 -16.09 -0.47 1.94
N ILE A 162 -14.83 -0.67 2.36
CA ILE A 162 -13.66 -0.69 1.48
C ILE A 162 -13.02 -2.07 1.61
N ASP A 163 -12.95 -2.81 0.50
CA ASP A 163 -12.16 -4.03 0.37
C ASP A 163 -10.69 -3.65 0.11
N LEU A 164 -9.83 -3.83 1.12
CA LEU A 164 -8.42 -3.50 1.06
C LEU A 164 -7.63 -4.42 0.13
N VAL A 165 -8.06 -5.67 -0.06
CA VAL A 165 -7.43 -6.60 -1.01
C VAL A 165 -7.70 -6.12 -2.43
N ALA A 166 -8.96 -5.86 -2.77
CA ALA A 166 -9.33 -5.37 -4.09
C ALA A 166 -8.74 -3.98 -4.39
N ALA A 167 -8.77 -3.06 -3.41
CA ALA A 167 -8.11 -1.77 -3.51
C ALA A 167 -6.60 -1.91 -3.70
N GLY A 168 -5.98 -2.84 -2.95
CA GLY A 168 -4.55 -3.12 -3.01
C GLY A 168 -4.12 -3.59 -4.39
N GLY A 169 -4.82 -4.57 -4.95
CA GLY A 169 -4.62 -5.04 -6.33
C GLY A 169 -4.84 -3.94 -7.37
N GLY A 170 -5.86 -3.10 -7.17
CA GLY A 170 -6.11 -1.94 -8.03
C GLY A 170 -4.94 -0.94 -8.04
N ILE A 171 -4.30 -0.70 -6.90
CA ILE A 171 -3.09 0.14 -6.81
C ILE A 171 -1.93 -0.53 -7.56
N ALA A 172 -1.65 -1.80 -7.27
CA ALA A 172 -0.52 -2.53 -7.86
C ALA A 172 -0.59 -2.56 -9.39
N VAL A 173 -1.77 -2.87 -9.95
CA VAL A 173 -1.99 -2.91 -11.40
C VAL A 173 -1.82 -1.54 -12.04
N ARG A 174 -2.37 -0.48 -11.42
CA ARG A 174 -2.30 0.88 -11.99
C ARG A 174 -0.94 1.54 -11.80
N ALA A 175 -0.13 1.09 -10.86
CA ALA A 175 1.20 1.63 -10.63
C ALA A 175 2.13 1.43 -11.83
N GLN A 176 1.90 0.37 -12.64
CA GLN A 176 2.69 0.01 -13.83
C GLN A 176 4.21 -0.15 -13.60
N LYS A 177 4.63 -0.11 -12.33
CA LYS A 177 5.99 -0.32 -11.86
C LYS A 177 5.94 -0.76 -10.39
N PRO A 178 7.04 -1.29 -9.85
CA PRO A 178 7.10 -1.74 -8.46
C PRO A 178 6.71 -0.64 -7.47
N LEU A 179 6.03 -1.04 -6.40
CA LEU A 179 5.75 -0.21 -5.22
C LEU A 179 6.93 -0.24 -4.25
N VAL A 180 7.63 -1.38 -4.18
CA VAL A 180 8.73 -1.64 -3.25
C VAL A 180 9.88 -2.34 -3.98
N ALA A 181 11.11 -1.95 -3.68
CA ALA A 181 12.31 -2.64 -4.14
C ALA A 181 13.12 -3.19 -2.95
N PHE A 182 13.47 -4.47 -3.03
CA PHE A 182 14.39 -5.17 -2.14
C PHE A 182 15.78 -5.16 -2.77
N ARG A 183 16.76 -4.57 -2.08
CA ARG A 183 18.14 -4.45 -2.56
C ARG A 183 19.11 -5.16 -1.63
N PHE A 184 19.73 -6.23 -2.12
CA PHE A 184 20.83 -6.87 -1.40
C PHE A 184 22.09 -6.00 -1.43
N ARG A 185 22.83 -6.01 -0.32
CA ARG A 185 24.18 -5.45 -0.31
C ARG A 185 25.08 -6.38 -1.11
N ALA A 186 25.69 -5.88 -2.18
CA ALA A 186 26.68 -6.66 -2.91
C ALA A 186 27.88 -6.87 -2.00
N ALA A 187 28.19 -8.12 -1.66
CA ALA A 187 29.36 -8.45 -0.85
C ALA A 187 30.66 -8.19 -1.65
N HIS A 188 30.61 -8.34 -2.98
CA HIS A 188 31.71 -8.10 -3.91
C HIS A 188 31.18 -7.46 -5.20
N SER A 189 31.96 -6.58 -5.83
CA SER A 189 31.57 -5.86 -7.06
C SER A 189 31.34 -6.78 -8.27
N ASP A 190 31.91 -7.98 -8.23
CA ASP A 190 32.05 -8.86 -9.39
C ASP A 190 30.98 -9.96 -9.45
N GLU A 191 30.13 -10.09 -8.42
CA GLU A 191 29.01 -11.01 -8.49
C GLU A 191 27.96 -10.53 -9.51
N PRO A 192 27.53 -11.41 -10.44
CA PRO A 192 26.48 -11.05 -11.39
C PRO A 192 25.23 -10.66 -10.63
N LYS A 193 24.54 -9.60 -11.09
CA LYS A 193 23.31 -9.11 -10.47
C LYS A 193 22.13 -9.36 -11.38
N VAL A 194 21.00 -9.72 -10.79
CA VAL A 194 19.73 -9.92 -11.51
C VAL A 194 18.64 -9.04 -10.92
N ARG A 195 17.64 -8.79 -11.78
CA ARG A 195 16.41 -8.08 -11.46
C ARG A 195 15.25 -9.03 -11.65
N ARG A 196 14.42 -9.21 -10.63
CA ARG A 196 13.18 -10.01 -10.71
C ARG A 196 12.01 -9.25 -10.10
N LEU A 197 10.82 -9.51 -10.63
CA LEU A 197 9.56 -9.00 -10.11
C LEU A 197 8.89 -10.08 -9.24
N SER A 198 8.12 -9.67 -8.23
CA SER A 198 7.25 -10.58 -7.46
C SER A 198 6.14 -11.12 -8.34
N HIS A 199 5.68 -12.33 -8.07
CA HIS A 199 4.43 -12.84 -8.63
C HIS A 199 3.26 -12.55 -7.68
N GLY A 200 2.07 -12.27 -8.23
CA GLY A 200 0.86 -12.14 -7.43
C GLY A 200 0.42 -13.51 -6.92
N GLN A 201 0.07 -13.61 -5.64
CA GLN A 201 -0.65 -14.79 -5.14
C GLN A 201 -2.07 -14.75 -5.71
N ARG A 202 -2.45 -15.79 -6.47
CA ARG A 202 -3.80 -15.96 -7.04
C ARG A 202 -4.72 -16.64 -6.06
#